data_AF-A0A0D2YEX5-F1
#
_entry.id   AF-A0A0D2YEX5-F1
#
_cell.length_a   1.000
_cell.length_b   1.000
_cell.length_c   1.000
_cell.angle_alpha   90.00
_cell.angle_beta   90.00
_cell.angle_gamma   90.00
#
_symmetry.space_group_name_H-M   'P 1'
#
loop_
_entity.id
_entity.type
_entity.pdbx_description
1 polymer ?
#
loop_
_entity_poly.entity_id
_entity_poly.type
_entity_poly.pdbx_seq_one_letter_code
_entity_poly.pdbx_strand_id
1 'polypeptide(L)'
;MGLARFEATAAELTKILLQHQSTLEEITLREVEMDGAGSWTSVLSTVRDMRQFHNFTMKQCLIGDWFFTDVSGEIDEVVSIKDRERIEELAAQIEIASAEMAAK
;
A
#
# COMPACT_ATOMS: atom_id res chain seq x y z
N MET A 1 5.15 19.44 13.51
CA MET A 1 6.42 18.93 12.95
C MET A 1 6.05 17.86 11.94
N GLY A 2 6.56 17.91 10.71
CA GLY A 2 6.29 16.86 9.72
C GLY A 2 6.91 15.54 10.17
N LEU A 3 6.17 14.44 10.07
CA LEU A 3 6.71 13.09 10.27
C LEU A 3 7.73 12.81 9.15
N ALA A 4 8.86 12.19 9.50
CA ALA A 4 9.86 11.80 8.51
C ALA A 4 9.35 10.57 7.75
N ARG A 5 9.05 10.73 6.46
CA ARG A 5 8.54 9.65 5.61
C ARG A 5 9.67 8.82 5.03
N PHE A 6 9.38 7.54 4.82
CA PHE A 6 10.25 6.65 4.06
C PHE A 6 9.82 6.66 2.59
N GLU A 7 10.62 7.31 1.77
CA GLU A 7 10.48 7.24 0.31
C GLU A 7 11.03 5.90 -0.17
N ALA A 8 10.21 5.14 -0.90
CA ALA A 8 10.61 3.86 -1.45
C ALA A 8 10.06 3.70 -2.86
N THR A 9 10.90 3.20 -3.77
CA THR A 9 10.41 2.76 -5.07
C THR A 9 9.66 1.42 -4.93
N ALA A 10 8.71 1.16 -5.83
CA ALA A 10 8.03 -0.15 -5.88
C ALA A 10 9.05 -1.30 -6.02
N ALA A 11 10.12 -1.10 -6.77
CA ALA A 11 11.17 -2.10 -6.99
C ALA A 11 11.92 -2.45 -5.70
N GLU A 12 12.28 -1.44 -4.89
CA GLU A 12 12.98 -1.66 -3.62
C GLU A 12 12.11 -2.42 -2.63
N LEU A 13 10.85 -2.01 -2.46
CA LEU A 13 9.95 -2.69 -1.52
C LEU A 13 9.61 -4.10 -2.00
N THR A 14 9.30 -4.28 -3.29
CA THR A 14 9.03 -5.59 -3.89
C THR A 14 10.22 -6.54 -3.71
N LYS A 15 11.46 -6.05 -3.89
CA LYS A 15 12.66 -6.85 -3.68
C LYS A 15 12.76 -7.35 -2.24
N ILE A 16 12.51 -6.49 -1.25
CA ILE A 16 12.53 -6.86 0.18
C ILE A 16 11.44 -7.90 0.47
N LEU A 17 10.21 -7.68 -0.01
CA LEU A 17 9.09 -8.59 0.19
C LEU A 17 9.39 -9.98 -0.39
N LEU A 18 9.88 -10.04 -1.63
CA LEU A 18 10.22 -11.29 -2.31
C LEU A 18 11.40 -12.02 -1.65
N GLN A 19 12.37 -11.29 -1.11
CA GLN A 19 13.50 -11.87 -0.39
C GLN A 19 13.06 -12.65 0.85
N HIS A 20 11.98 -12.21 1.50
CA HIS A 20 11.47 -12.81 2.74
C HIS A 20 10.17 -13.60 2.54
N GLN A 21 9.70 -13.80 1.30
CA GLN A 21 8.36 -14.31 1.00
C GLN A 21 7.99 -15.67 1.62
N SER A 22 8.99 -16.50 1.92
CA SER A 22 8.80 -17.83 2.51
C SER A 22 8.60 -17.81 4.03
N THR A 23 8.85 -16.67 4.68
CA THR A 23 8.77 -16.50 6.14
C THR A 23 7.95 -15.28 6.56
N LEU A 24 7.56 -14.42 5.61
CA LEU A 24 6.86 -13.19 5.89
C LEU A 24 5.35 -13.45 5.98
N GLU A 25 4.85 -13.53 7.21
CA GLU A 25 3.42 -13.76 7.49
C GLU A 25 2.65 -12.44 7.65
N GLU A 26 3.29 -11.43 8.22
CA GLU A 26 2.70 -10.11 8.46
C GLU A 26 3.56 -9.01 7.88
N ILE A 27 2.92 -8.01 7.27
CA ILE A 27 3.56 -6.86 6.66
C ILE A 27 2.92 -5.60 7.25
N THR A 28 3.73 -4.68 7.76
CA THR A 28 3.26 -3.35 8.16
C THR A 28 4.11 -2.30 7.46
N LEU A 29 3.47 -1.44 6.68
CA LEU A 29 4.05 -0.25 6.08
C LEU A 29 3.52 0.96 6.84
N ARG A 30 4.43 1.82 7.30
CA ARG A 30 4.10 3.05 8.01
C ARG A 30 4.81 4.21 7.34
N GLU A 31 4.08 5.29 7.07
CA GLU A 31 4.63 6.55 6.56
C GLU A 31 5.47 6.35 5.29
N VAL A 32 5.05 5.42 4.42
CA VAL A 32 5.71 5.12 3.15
C VAL A 32 5.10 5.96 2.04
N GLU A 33 5.95 6.60 1.25
CA GLU A 33 5.58 7.37 0.07
C GLU A 33 6.12 6.69 -1.19
N MET A 34 5.28 6.60 -2.23
CA MET A 34 5.68 6.07 -3.55
C MET A 34 5.18 6.95 -4.68
N ASP A 35 5.96 6.96 -5.77
CA ASP A 35 5.83 7.82 -6.95
C ASP A 35 4.49 7.75 -7.71
N GLY A 36 3.60 6.80 -7.37
CA GLY A 36 2.26 6.78 -7.96
C GLY A 36 1.44 5.52 -7.68
N ALA A 37 0.18 5.55 -8.13
CA ALA A 37 -0.77 4.45 -7.99
C ALA A 37 -0.27 3.11 -8.58
N GLY A 38 0.36 3.15 -9.77
CA GLY A 38 0.93 1.96 -10.40
C GLY A 38 2.06 1.30 -9.58
N SER A 39 2.81 2.09 -8.80
CA SER A 39 3.83 1.57 -7.88
C SER A 39 3.19 0.78 -6.74
N TRP A 40 2.11 1.31 -6.17
CA TRP A 40 1.36 0.64 -5.11
C TRP A 40 0.64 -0.62 -5.59
N THR A 41 -0.01 -0.60 -6.76
CA THR A 41 -0.69 -1.78 -7.30
C THR A 41 0.28 -2.92 -7.59
N SER A 42 1.49 -2.61 -8.05
CA SER A 42 2.56 -3.60 -8.24
C SER A 42 3.01 -4.25 -6.92
N VAL A 43 3.18 -3.45 -5.87
CA VAL A 43 3.52 -3.96 -4.52
C VAL A 43 2.39 -4.82 -3.97
N LEU A 44 1.14 -4.34 -4.03
CA LEU A 44 -0.03 -5.08 -3.54
C LEU A 44 -0.22 -6.42 -4.29
N SER A 45 0.00 -6.44 -5.59
CA SER A 45 -0.03 -7.68 -6.39
C SER A 45 1.03 -8.67 -5.92
N THR A 46 2.24 -8.19 -5.62
CA THR A 46 3.31 -9.02 -5.05
C THR A 46 2.88 -9.61 -3.71
N VAL A 47 2.32 -8.80 -2.80
CA VAL A 47 1.86 -9.26 -1.48
C VAL A 47 0.76 -10.31 -1.61
N ARG A 48 -0.20 -10.11 -2.52
CA ARG A 48 -1.28 -11.08 -2.79
C ARG A 48 -0.72 -12.46 -3.17
N ASP A 49 0.31 -12.48 -4.01
CA ASP A 49 0.90 -13.71 -4.55
C ASP A 49 1.77 -14.46 -3.53
N MET A 50 2.10 -13.81 -2.40
CA MET A 50 2.85 -14.43 -1.30
C MET A 50 1.99 -15.44 -0.53
N ARG A 51 2.39 -16.72 -0.55
CA ARG A 51 1.61 -17.80 0.07
C ARG A 51 1.55 -17.76 1.59
N GLN A 52 2.61 -17.28 2.23
CA GLN A 52 2.73 -17.24 3.69
C GLN A 52 2.06 -16.01 4.30
N PHE A 53 1.72 -15.04 3.47
CA PHE A 53 1.15 -13.79 3.91
C PHE A 53 -0.29 -13.99 4.44
N HIS A 54 -0.56 -13.39 5.61
CA HIS A 54 -1.83 -13.45 6.34
C HIS A 54 -2.36 -12.08 6.79
N ASN A 55 -1.52 -11.05 6.91
CA ASN A 55 -1.96 -9.72 7.32
C ASN A 55 -1.08 -8.59 6.76
N PHE A 56 -1.68 -7.65 6.04
CA PHE A 56 -1.03 -6.50 5.43
C PHE A 56 -1.62 -5.26 6.04
N THR A 57 -0.76 -4.40 6.54
CA THR A 57 -1.16 -3.20 7.25
C THR A 57 -0.51 -1.98 6.63
N MET A 58 -1.31 -1.00 6.21
CA MET A 58 -0.82 0.32 5.81
C MET A 58 -1.22 1.35 6.87
N LYS A 59 -0.27 2.20 7.26
CA LYS A 59 -0.50 3.31 8.20
C LYS A 59 0.10 4.58 7.61
N GLN A 60 -0.73 5.59 7.36
CA GLN A 60 -0.26 6.90 6.90
C GLN A 60 0.64 6.83 5.64
N CYS A 61 0.39 5.86 4.75
CA CYS A 61 1.10 5.74 3.48
C CYS A 61 0.49 6.67 2.42
N LEU A 62 1.33 7.18 1.53
CA LEU A 62 0.95 8.09 0.45
C LEU A 62 1.00 7.41 -0.91
N ILE A 63 -0.06 7.64 -1.69
CA ILE A 63 -0.20 7.16 -3.07
C ILE A 63 -0.16 8.38 -3.99
N GLY A 64 1.03 8.83 -4.38
CA GLY A 64 1.18 10.17 -5.00
C GLY A 64 0.68 11.28 -4.05
N ASP A 65 0.00 12.30 -4.58
CA ASP A 65 -0.63 13.38 -3.79
C ASP A 65 -1.79 12.90 -2.88
N TRP A 66 -2.11 11.61 -2.86
CA TRP A 66 -3.24 11.06 -2.15
C TRP A 66 -2.87 10.50 -0.77
N PHE A 67 -3.70 10.86 0.21
CA PHE A 67 -3.87 10.21 1.51
C PHE A 67 -5.14 9.35 1.43
N PHE A 68 -5.17 8.09 1.88
CA PHE A 68 -6.43 7.33 2.01
C PHE A 68 -7.40 8.08 2.92
N THR A 69 -8.21 8.97 2.35
CA THR A 69 -9.16 9.83 3.03
C THR A 69 -10.52 9.55 2.44
N ASP A 70 -11.11 8.44 2.85
CA ASP A 70 -12.57 8.37 2.89
C ASP A 70 -13.09 7.80 4.22
N VAL A 71 -12.49 8.27 5.32
CA VAL A 71 -13.14 8.34 6.63
C VAL A 71 -12.88 9.72 7.21
N SER A 72 -13.79 10.64 6.95
CA SER A 72 -13.68 12.06 7.33
C SER A 72 -13.26 12.30 8.79
N GLY A 73 -12.11 12.93 8.98
CA GLY A 73 -11.59 13.42 10.26
C GLY A 73 -10.28 12.76 10.66
N GLU A 74 -9.16 13.45 10.43
CA GLU A 74 -7.84 13.17 11.03
C GLU A 74 -7.49 11.68 11.17
N ILE A 75 -7.02 11.06 10.09
CA ILE A 75 -6.97 9.60 10.06
C ILE A 75 -5.59 9.03 10.39
N ASP A 76 -5.47 8.61 11.64
CA ASP A 76 -4.55 7.60 12.17
C ASP A 76 -4.98 6.17 11.71
N GLU A 77 -5.45 6.00 10.46
CA GLU A 77 -6.05 4.72 10.04
C GLU A 77 -5.02 3.70 9.64
N VAL A 78 -5.23 2.56 10.26
CA VAL A 78 -4.57 1.32 10.00
C VAL A 78 -5.44 0.54 9.03
N VAL A 79 -5.10 0.56 7.74
CA VAL A 79 -5.72 -0.34 6.76
C VAL A 79 -5.11 -1.72 6.98
N SER A 80 -5.73 -2.54 7.84
CA SER A 80 -5.34 -3.93 8.07
C SER A 80 -6.20 -4.85 7.19
N ILE A 81 -5.54 -5.54 6.28
CA ILE A 81 -6.11 -6.48 5.33
C ILE A 81 -5.62 -7.87 5.67
N LYS A 82 -6.54 -8.72 6.11
CA LYS A 82 -6.28 -10.13 6.43
C LYS A 82 -6.63 -11.09 5.28
N ASP A 83 -7.41 -10.60 4.33
CA ASP A 83 -7.96 -11.38 3.22
C ASP A 83 -7.34 -10.95 1.90
N ARG A 84 -6.91 -11.91 1.08
CA ARG A 84 -6.27 -11.63 -0.21
C ARG A 84 -7.18 -10.91 -1.21
N GLU A 85 -8.49 -11.21 -1.19
CA GLU A 85 -9.48 -10.56 -2.06
C GLU A 85 -9.57 -9.05 -1.77
N ARG A 86 -9.39 -8.65 -0.52
CA ARG A 86 -9.39 -7.23 -0.13
C ARG A 86 -8.12 -6.49 -0.55
N ILE A 87 -7.02 -7.20 -0.83
CA ILE A 87 -5.82 -6.61 -1.46
C ILE A 87 -6.11 -6.23 -2.91
N GLU A 88 -6.84 -7.07 -3.63
CA GLU A 88 -7.27 -6.76 -5.01
C GLU A 88 -8.27 -5.61 -5.04
N GLU A 89 -9.21 -5.60 -4.10
CA GLU A 89 -10.14 -4.48 -3.93
C GLU A 89 -9.39 -3.17 -3.65
N LEU A 90 -8.39 -3.20 -2.76
CA LEU A 90 -7.55 -2.05 -2.49
C LEU A 90 -6.78 -1.59 -3.74
N ALA A 91 -6.17 -2.52 -4.48
CA ALA A 91 -5.48 -2.20 -5.72
C ALA A 91 -6.43 -1.55 -6.75
N ALA A 92 -7.65 -2.06 -6.89
CA ALA A 92 -8.66 -1.50 -7.78
C ALA A 92 -9.10 -0.08 -7.34
N GLN A 93 -9.31 0.15 -6.04
CA GLN A 93 -9.63 1.47 -5.51
C GLN A 93 -8.51 2.49 -5.79
N ILE A 94 -7.25 2.05 -5.70
CA ILE A 94 -6.08 2.86 -6.03
C ILE A 94 -6.07 3.25 -7.52
N GLU A 95 -6.37 2.32 -8.42
CA GLU A 95 -6.42 2.60 -9.85
C GLU A 95 -7.57 3.54 -10.22
N ILE A 96 -8.77 3.32 -9.67
CA ILE A 96 -9.96 4.15 -9.95
C ILE A 96 -9.70 5.60 -9.56
N ALA A 97 -9.25 5.85 -8.34
CA ALA A 97 -9.00 7.19 -7.87
C ALA A 97 -7.83 7.87 -8.61
N SER A 98 -6.81 7.10 -8.99
CA SER A 98 -5.74 7.62 -9.86
C SER A 98 -6.28 8.08 -11.22
N ALA A 99 -7.22 7.35 -11.80
CA ALA A 99 -7.84 7.70 -13.08
C ALA A 99 -8.76 8.93 -12.97
N GLU A 100 -9.54 9.03 -11.89
CA GLU A 100 -10.40 10.19 -11.63
C GLU A 100 -9.61 11.50 -11.47
N MET A 101 -8.40 11.44 -10.89
CA MET A 101 -7.52 12.59 -10.76
C MET A 101 -6.89 13.00 -12.08
N ALA A 102 -6.45 12.05 -12.90
CA ALA A 102 -5.90 12.35 -14.23
C ALA A 102 -6.95 12.99 -15.17
N ALA A 103 -8.24 12.85 -14.84
CA ALA A 103 -9.36 13.45 -15.57
C ALA A 103 -9.78 14.85 -15.06
N LYS A 104 -9.18 15.35 -13.96
CA LYS A 104 -9.40 16.70 -13.41
C LYS A 104 -8.30 17.66 -13.84
#